data_AF-A0AAD5MJI8-F1
#
_entry.id   AF-A0AAD5MJI8-F1
#
_cell.length_a   1.000
_cell.length_b   1.000
_cell.length_c   1.000
_cell.angle_alpha   90.00
_cell.angle_beta   90.00
_cell.angle_gamma   90.00
#
_symmetry.space_group_name_H-M   'P 1'
#
loop_
_entity.id
_entity.type
_entity.pdbx_description
1 polymer ?
#
loop_
_entity_poly.entity_id
_entity_poly.type
_entity_poly.pdbx_seq_one_letter_code
_entity_poly.pdbx_strand_id
1 'polypeptide(L)'
;MERFPAENQKRRKKSQADASHCDDMEDEDLELFRIVVEDLRVKSTVGWQNAVKTLNTALTHFERDESQRFLDQAFYKIVNIMLDQHSSKIGHFEKSCVTQTLMVAIPLVVAQLKTGRFAQGLPVLVMVFNKKRTFYKDLRTSAMMGSYWNKVSGAPEVRAQCIAAFAEAQGFQLLLETLESILKAITGGNVSSGICGVEIKEGDKVDAADMSEMMEGDDIRILLQAMLEFRSSVPDTVAYRICSDQDIDYYQHQSQYEEFILHFGIDSAAATHFLS
;
A
#
# COMPACT_ATOMS: atom_id res chain seq x y z
N MET A 1 -33.40 -72.61 6.99
CA MET A 1 -32.23 -72.22 7.81
C MET A 1 -31.20 -71.67 6.84
N GLU A 2 -30.75 -70.42 6.88
CA GLU A 2 -31.01 -69.27 7.73
C GLU A 2 -30.94 -68.02 6.83
N ARG A 3 -31.85 -67.07 7.10
CA ARG A 3 -31.85 -65.73 6.52
C ARG A 3 -30.88 -64.88 7.32
N PHE A 4 -29.98 -64.15 6.67
CA PHE A 4 -29.37 -62.96 7.26
C PHE A 4 -29.96 -61.72 6.57
N PRO A 5 -30.54 -60.79 7.32
CA PRO A 5 -30.47 -59.40 6.89
C PRO A 5 -30.20 -58.40 8.03
N ALA A 6 -29.74 -57.22 7.59
CA ALA A 6 -29.87 -55.92 8.22
C ALA A 6 -28.84 -55.51 9.28
N GLU A 7 -27.60 -55.18 8.87
CA GLU A 7 -26.81 -54.20 9.63
C GLU A 7 -25.94 -53.24 8.81
N ASN A 8 -25.92 -53.33 7.47
CA ASN A 8 -25.01 -52.49 6.66
C ASN A 8 -25.65 -51.28 5.96
N GLN A 9 -26.91 -50.94 6.24
CA GLN A 9 -27.58 -49.77 5.63
C GLN A 9 -27.74 -48.54 6.53
N LYS A 10 -27.23 -48.57 7.78
CA LYS A 10 -27.34 -47.41 8.69
C LYS A 10 -26.09 -46.52 8.81
N ARG A 11 -25.00 -46.83 8.09
CA ARG A 11 -23.74 -46.05 8.18
C ARG A 11 -23.48 -45.05 7.05
N ARG A 12 -24.46 -44.82 6.15
CA ARG A 12 -24.25 -44.05 4.92
C ARG A 12 -25.24 -42.90 4.67
N LYS A 13 -25.85 -42.34 5.73
CA LYS A 13 -26.69 -41.12 5.67
C LYS A 13 -26.62 -40.27 6.95
N LYS A 14 -25.41 -39.87 7.34
CA LYS A 14 -25.08 -38.79 8.32
C LYS A 14 -23.54 -38.76 8.33
N SER A 15 -22.87 -38.01 7.47
CA SER A 15 -22.65 -36.58 7.65
C SER A 15 -22.33 -35.97 6.28
N GLN A 16 -23.36 -35.59 5.56
CA GLN A 16 -23.28 -34.56 4.53
C GLN A 16 -24.17 -33.44 5.06
N ALA A 17 -23.71 -32.83 6.14
CA ALA A 17 -24.10 -31.48 6.48
C ALA A 17 -22.98 -30.64 5.88
N ASP A 18 -23.33 -29.92 4.82
CA ASP A 18 -22.51 -28.89 4.21
C ASP A 18 -21.94 -28.02 5.33
N ALA A 19 -20.66 -28.22 5.64
CA ALA A 19 -19.85 -27.21 6.27
C ALA A 19 -19.61 -26.15 5.21
N SER A 20 -20.63 -25.30 5.01
CA SER A 20 -20.40 -23.88 4.87
C SER A 20 -19.48 -23.49 6.03
N HIS A 21 -18.16 -23.63 5.84
CA HIS A 21 -17.17 -23.02 6.70
C HIS A 21 -17.36 -21.53 6.47
N CYS A 22 -18.30 -20.97 7.24
CA CYS A 22 -18.52 -19.55 7.30
C CYS A 22 -17.18 -18.99 7.75
N ASP A 23 -16.60 -18.16 6.89
CA ASP A 23 -15.37 -17.40 7.03
C ASP A 23 -15.55 -16.37 8.16
N ASP A 24 -15.81 -16.88 9.36
CA ASP A 24 -16.06 -16.10 10.55
C ASP A 24 -14.71 -15.82 11.22
N MET A 25 -14.30 -14.55 11.15
CA MET A 25 -13.22 -13.99 11.94
C MET A 25 -13.45 -14.30 13.42
N GLU A 26 -12.41 -14.78 14.08
CA GLU A 26 -12.46 -15.22 15.47
C GLU A 26 -12.70 -14.02 16.42
N ASP A 27 -13.38 -14.25 17.55
CA ASP A 27 -13.62 -13.20 18.55
C ASP A 27 -12.32 -12.58 19.08
N GLU A 28 -11.24 -13.37 19.14
CA GLU A 28 -9.91 -12.91 19.55
C GLU A 28 -9.31 -11.91 18.55
N ASP A 29 -9.54 -12.11 17.26
CA ASP A 29 -9.09 -11.21 16.18
C ASP A 29 -9.84 -9.86 16.24
N LEU A 30 -11.15 -9.90 16.46
CA LEU A 30 -11.99 -8.71 16.63
C LEU A 30 -11.59 -7.93 17.88
N GLU A 31 -11.28 -8.62 18.98
CA GLU A 31 -10.77 -7.98 20.18
C GLU A 31 -9.40 -7.35 19.95
N LEU A 32 -8.53 -8.01 19.19
CA LEU A 32 -7.23 -7.45 18.85
C LEU A 32 -7.35 -6.16 18.00
N PHE A 33 -8.30 -6.10 17.05
CA PHE A 33 -8.61 -4.85 16.34
C PHE A 33 -8.99 -3.72 17.30
N ARG A 34 -9.85 -4.00 18.29
CA ARG A 34 -10.26 -3.00 19.29
C ARG A 34 -9.08 -2.52 20.14
N ILE A 35 -8.24 -3.45 20.61
CA ILE A 35 -7.04 -3.13 21.39
C ILE A 35 -6.11 -2.20 20.60
N VAL A 36 -5.84 -2.53 19.33
CA VAL A 36 -4.95 -1.73 18.48
C VAL A 36 -5.53 -0.34 18.20
N VAL A 37 -6.82 -0.25 17.88
CA VAL A 37 -7.49 1.05 17.66
C VAL A 37 -7.43 1.91 18.93
N GLU A 38 -7.68 1.32 20.09
CA GLU A 38 -7.65 2.02 21.36
C GLU A 38 -6.22 2.48 21.74
N ASP A 39 -5.22 1.63 21.54
CA ASP A 39 -3.81 1.98 21.75
C ASP A 39 -3.38 3.14 20.84
N LEU A 40 -3.77 3.12 19.56
CA LEU A 40 -3.52 4.22 18.62
C LEU A 40 -4.23 5.51 19.05
N ARG A 41 -5.44 5.40 19.62
CA ARG A 41 -6.23 6.55 20.07
C ARG A 41 -5.67 7.18 21.36
N VAL A 42 -5.30 6.37 22.34
CA VAL A 42 -4.92 6.84 23.68
C VAL A 42 -3.42 7.05 23.81
N LYS A 43 -2.62 6.20 23.19
CA LYS A 43 -1.16 6.17 23.37
C LYS A 43 -0.41 6.64 22.12
N SER A 44 -1.10 6.83 21.00
CA SER A 44 -0.49 7.17 19.69
C SER A 44 0.62 6.20 19.29
N THR A 45 0.51 4.94 19.69
CA THR A 45 1.48 3.88 19.42
C THR A 45 0.78 2.54 19.26
N VAL A 46 1.49 1.55 18.78
CA VAL A 46 0.99 0.18 18.62
C VAL A 46 2.11 -0.81 18.95
N GLY A 47 1.78 -1.90 19.63
CA GLY A 47 2.73 -2.99 19.84
C GLY A 47 3.16 -3.62 18.50
N TRP A 48 4.45 -3.78 18.26
CA TRP A 48 4.96 -4.23 16.95
C TRP A 48 4.38 -5.57 16.49
N GLN A 49 4.25 -6.55 17.39
CA GLN A 49 3.66 -7.84 17.03
C GLN A 49 2.15 -7.73 16.79
N ASN A 50 1.44 -6.88 17.53
CA ASN A 50 0.02 -6.65 17.32
C ASN A 50 -0.23 -6.03 15.95
N ALA A 51 0.60 -5.06 15.54
CA ALA A 51 0.53 -4.47 14.21
C ALA A 51 0.64 -5.53 13.10
N VAL A 52 1.64 -6.44 13.19
CA VAL A 52 1.79 -7.54 12.23
C VAL A 52 0.53 -8.41 12.21
N LYS A 53 0.06 -8.85 13.38
CA LYS A 53 -1.11 -9.75 13.48
C LYS A 53 -2.36 -9.09 12.91
N THR A 54 -2.70 -7.88 13.36
CA THR A 54 -3.93 -7.21 12.91
C THR A 54 -3.93 -6.89 11.43
N LEU A 55 -2.78 -6.52 10.83
CA LEU A 55 -2.73 -6.28 9.39
C LEU A 55 -2.85 -7.59 8.60
N ASN A 56 -2.28 -8.70 9.08
CA ASN A 56 -2.49 -10.01 8.45
C ASN A 56 -3.95 -10.46 8.56
N THR A 57 -4.57 -10.34 9.74
CA THR A 57 -6.00 -10.65 9.93
C THR A 57 -6.87 -9.80 9.01
N ALA A 58 -6.60 -8.49 8.92
CA ALA A 58 -7.33 -7.60 8.02
C ALA A 58 -7.11 -7.93 6.54
N LEU A 59 -5.94 -8.46 6.16
CA LEU A 59 -5.67 -8.91 4.80
C LEU A 59 -6.39 -10.23 4.49
N THR A 60 -6.37 -11.20 5.41
CA THR A 60 -7.06 -12.48 5.25
C THR A 60 -8.56 -12.28 5.09
N HIS A 61 -9.15 -11.42 5.91
CA HIS A 61 -10.58 -11.12 5.90
C HIS A 61 -10.88 -9.76 5.27
N PHE A 62 -10.17 -9.40 4.20
CA PHE A 62 -10.24 -8.07 3.59
C PHE A 62 -11.68 -7.68 3.22
N GLU A 63 -12.48 -8.60 2.72
CA GLU A 63 -13.85 -8.30 2.27
C GLU A 63 -14.84 -8.04 3.41
N ARG A 64 -14.47 -8.28 4.67
CA ARG A 64 -15.35 -8.05 5.82
C ARG A 64 -15.38 -6.58 6.24
N ASP A 65 -16.56 -6.12 6.65
CA ASP A 65 -16.79 -4.75 7.13
C ASP A 65 -15.89 -4.40 8.32
N GLU A 66 -15.66 -5.35 9.23
CA GLU A 66 -14.83 -5.16 10.41
C GLU A 66 -13.38 -4.85 10.03
N SER A 67 -12.82 -5.59 9.06
CA SER A 67 -11.48 -5.35 8.52
C SER A 67 -11.40 -3.98 7.86
N GLN A 68 -12.39 -3.62 7.05
CA GLN A 68 -12.41 -2.34 6.36
C GLN A 68 -12.50 -1.16 7.35
N ARG A 69 -13.39 -1.23 8.35
CA ARG A 69 -13.50 -0.22 9.40
C ARG A 69 -12.21 -0.09 10.22
N PHE A 70 -11.54 -1.21 10.49
CA PHE A 70 -10.25 -1.21 11.16
C PHE A 70 -9.18 -0.51 10.30
N LEU A 71 -9.08 -0.87 9.02
CA LEU A 71 -8.11 -0.29 8.09
C LEU A 71 -8.32 1.23 7.94
N ASP A 72 -9.56 1.69 7.82
CA ASP A 72 -9.91 3.11 7.72
C ASP A 72 -9.40 3.92 8.93
N GLN A 73 -9.40 3.32 10.13
CA GLN A 73 -9.04 4.02 11.37
C GLN A 73 -7.55 3.91 11.72
N ALA A 74 -6.93 2.79 11.37
CA ALA A 74 -5.65 2.35 11.94
C ALA A 74 -4.53 2.21 10.91
N PHE A 75 -4.83 1.85 9.65
CA PHE A 75 -3.81 1.36 8.71
C PHE A 75 -2.68 2.38 8.48
N TYR A 76 -3.04 3.61 8.12
CA TYR A 76 -2.09 4.71 7.93
C TYR A 76 -1.24 4.96 9.17
N LYS A 77 -1.86 5.00 10.36
CA LYS A 77 -1.18 5.29 11.63
C LYS A 77 -0.17 4.19 11.97
N ILE A 78 -0.56 2.92 11.82
CA ILE A 78 0.32 1.77 12.05
C ILE A 78 1.55 1.87 11.17
N VAL A 79 1.37 2.05 9.85
CA VAL A 79 2.49 2.13 8.90
C VAL A 79 3.38 3.35 9.20
N ASN A 80 2.78 4.49 9.56
CA ASN A 80 3.53 5.68 9.95
C ASN A 80 4.42 5.41 11.19
N ILE A 81 3.88 4.78 12.23
CA ILE A 81 4.64 4.41 13.44
C ILE A 81 5.78 3.46 13.10
N MET A 82 5.56 2.48 12.22
CA MET A 82 6.61 1.55 11.78
C MET A 82 7.76 2.28 11.07
N LEU A 83 7.43 3.22 10.18
CA LEU A 83 8.41 3.97 9.40
C LEU A 83 9.15 5.05 10.21
N ASP A 84 8.63 5.42 11.38
CA ASP A 84 9.26 6.36 12.32
C ASP A 84 10.24 5.68 13.29
N GLN A 85 10.31 4.34 13.28
CA GLN A 85 11.28 3.62 14.10
C GLN A 85 12.72 3.89 13.66
N HIS A 86 13.62 4.00 14.63
CA HIS A 86 15.06 4.03 14.36
C HIS A 86 15.59 2.60 14.25
N SER A 87 15.89 2.14 13.03
CA SER A 87 16.32 0.74 12.81
C SER A 87 17.57 0.37 13.61
N SER A 88 18.44 1.35 13.92
CA SER A 88 19.64 1.16 14.75
C SER A 88 19.38 1.00 16.25
N LYS A 89 18.19 1.41 16.74
CA LYS A 89 17.87 1.48 18.18
C LYS A 89 16.92 0.39 18.65
N ILE A 90 16.37 -0.39 17.74
CA ILE A 90 15.45 -1.49 18.04
C ILE A 90 16.16 -2.84 17.93
N GLY A 91 15.71 -3.82 18.69
CA GLY A 91 16.26 -5.18 18.64
C GLY A 91 15.88 -5.92 17.35
N HIS A 92 16.46 -7.10 17.16
CA HIS A 92 16.23 -7.91 15.96
C HIS A 92 14.79 -8.38 15.82
N PHE A 93 14.14 -8.73 16.94
CA PHE A 93 12.74 -9.16 16.93
C PHE A 93 11.82 -8.01 16.49
N GLU A 94 12.03 -6.84 17.07
CA GLU A 94 11.30 -5.61 16.78
C GLU A 94 11.48 -5.20 15.32
N LYS A 95 12.72 -5.21 14.83
CA LYS A 95 13.04 -4.94 13.43
C LYS A 95 12.32 -5.93 12.49
N SER A 96 12.27 -7.21 12.87
CA SER A 96 11.54 -8.23 12.10
C SER A 96 10.04 -7.91 12.04
N CYS A 97 9.41 -7.54 13.16
CA CYS A 97 8.01 -7.14 13.18
C CYS A 97 7.73 -5.89 12.35
N VAL A 98 8.59 -4.86 12.45
CA VAL A 98 8.48 -3.64 11.62
C VAL A 98 8.54 -4.00 10.14
N THR A 99 9.55 -4.77 9.72
CA THR A 99 9.69 -5.22 8.33
C THR A 99 8.47 -6.01 7.87
N GLN A 100 7.99 -6.99 8.66
CA GLN A 100 6.81 -7.78 8.30
C GLN A 100 5.56 -6.92 8.18
N THR A 101 5.36 -5.94 9.06
CA THR A 101 4.23 -5.01 8.99
C THR A 101 4.25 -4.23 7.68
N LEU A 102 5.42 -3.72 7.28
CA LEU A 102 5.59 -3.00 6.01
C LEU A 102 5.40 -3.90 4.79
N MET A 103 5.83 -5.16 4.87
CA MET A 103 5.61 -6.12 3.79
C MET A 103 4.13 -6.49 3.62
N VAL A 104 3.37 -6.62 4.71
CA VAL A 104 1.91 -6.89 4.68
C VAL A 104 1.13 -5.65 4.22
N ALA A 105 1.65 -4.45 4.43
CA ALA A 105 1.02 -3.23 3.92
C ALA A 105 0.92 -3.21 2.38
N ILE A 106 1.86 -3.83 1.66
CA ILE A 106 1.86 -3.87 0.19
C ILE A 106 0.65 -4.60 -0.40
N PRO A 107 0.38 -5.88 -0.08
CA PRO A 107 -0.81 -6.57 -0.58
C PRO A 107 -2.12 -5.91 -0.10
N LEU A 108 -2.15 -5.30 1.09
CA LEU A 108 -3.30 -4.52 1.55
C LEU A 108 -3.55 -3.28 0.68
N VAL A 109 -2.50 -2.52 0.36
CA VAL A 109 -2.60 -1.39 -0.58
C VAL A 109 -3.11 -1.88 -1.93
N VAL A 110 -2.54 -2.96 -2.47
CA VAL A 110 -2.98 -3.52 -3.76
C VAL A 110 -4.46 -3.91 -3.71
N ALA A 111 -4.93 -4.52 -2.62
CA ALA A 111 -6.34 -4.85 -2.44
C ALA A 111 -7.26 -3.61 -2.36
N GLN A 112 -6.84 -2.56 -1.64
CA GLN A 112 -7.54 -1.27 -1.58
C GLN A 112 -7.64 -0.62 -2.98
N LEU A 113 -6.53 -0.60 -3.73
CA LEU A 113 -6.53 -0.05 -5.10
C LEU A 113 -7.43 -0.86 -6.05
N LYS A 114 -7.41 -2.19 -5.97
CA LYS A 114 -8.29 -3.06 -6.79
C LYS A 114 -9.77 -2.86 -6.51
N THR A 115 -10.12 -2.41 -5.30
CA THR A 115 -11.50 -2.18 -4.88
C THR A 115 -11.94 -0.71 -5.00
N GLY A 116 -11.11 0.14 -5.59
CA GLY A 116 -11.43 1.56 -5.79
C GLY A 116 -11.22 2.44 -4.55
N ARG A 117 -10.71 1.88 -3.46
CA ARG A 117 -10.46 2.58 -2.18
C ARG A 117 -9.13 3.33 -2.21
N PHE A 118 -9.02 4.26 -3.15
CA PHE A 118 -7.78 4.97 -3.46
C PHE A 118 -7.34 5.88 -2.31
N ALA A 119 -8.29 6.51 -1.61
CA ALA A 119 -8.04 7.41 -0.48
C ALA A 119 -7.34 6.72 0.70
N GLN A 120 -7.58 5.42 0.86
CA GLN A 120 -6.97 4.60 1.90
C GLN A 120 -5.63 4.02 1.44
N GLY A 121 -5.55 3.56 0.18
CA GLY A 121 -4.38 2.87 -0.35
C GLY A 121 -3.21 3.78 -0.72
N LEU A 122 -3.47 4.87 -1.46
CA LEU A 122 -2.42 5.71 -2.03
C LEU A 122 -1.54 6.41 -0.98
N PRO A 123 -2.09 7.05 0.08
CA PRO A 123 -1.26 7.72 1.09
C PRO A 123 -0.30 6.75 1.80
N VAL A 124 -0.75 5.51 2.02
CA VAL A 124 0.10 4.46 2.62
C VAL A 124 1.21 4.05 1.65
N LEU A 125 0.90 3.85 0.37
CA LEU A 125 1.88 3.50 -0.65
C LEU A 125 2.99 4.56 -0.76
N VAL A 126 2.59 5.83 -0.85
CA VAL A 126 3.51 6.98 -0.90
C VAL A 126 4.43 6.96 0.32
N MET A 127 3.87 6.74 1.51
CA MET A 127 4.65 6.71 2.74
C MET A 127 5.70 5.59 2.75
N VAL A 128 5.32 4.38 2.35
CA VAL A 128 6.22 3.22 2.26
C VAL A 128 7.30 3.44 1.19
N PHE A 129 6.96 4.08 0.08
CA PHE A 129 7.92 4.37 -1.00
C PHE A 129 8.79 5.60 -0.73
N ASN A 130 8.50 6.37 0.30
CA ASN A 130 9.29 7.54 0.63
C ASN A 130 10.65 7.15 1.24
N LYS A 131 11.71 7.24 0.44
CA LYS A 131 13.08 6.97 0.91
C LYS A 131 13.53 7.88 2.06
N LYS A 132 12.83 8.98 2.36
CA LYS A 132 13.17 9.93 3.43
C LYS A 132 12.75 9.46 4.83
N ARG A 133 11.96 8.40 4.97
CA ARG A 133 11.48 7.91 6.27
C ARG A 133 12.63 7.46 7.18
N THR A 134 12.47 7.69 8.49
CA THR A 134 13.49 7.45 9.54
C THR A 134 14.02 6.03 9.50
N PHE A 135 13.12 5.04 9.38
CA PHE A 135 13.47 3.62 9.36
C PHE A 135 14.45 3.26 8.24
N TYR A 136 14.36 3.92 7.07
CA TYR A 136 15.20 3.62 5.91
C TYR A 136 16.55 4.33 5.92
N LYS A 137 16.60 5.59 6.40
CA LYS A 137 17.84 6.38 6.33
C LYS A 137 18.74 6.22 7.55
N ASP A 138 18.12 6.15 8.72
CA ASP A 138 18.64 6.52 10.05
C ASP A 138 19.53 7.78 10.11
N LEU A 139 19.31 8.57 11.16
CA LEU A 139 19.78 9.94 11.28
C LEU A 139 21.29 9.99 11.56
N ARG A 140 22.02 10.79 10.78
CA ARG A 140 23.37 11.24 11.14
C ARG A 140 23.25 12.22 12.31
N THR A 141 23.45 11.78 13.54
CA THR A 141 23.68 12.70 14.67
C THR A 141 25.04 13.35 14.48
N SER A 142 25.14 14.40 13.67
CA SER A 142 26.38 15.16 13.51
C SER A 142 26.07 16.64 13.43
N ALA A 143 25.96 17.25 14.61
CA ALA A 143 26.25 18.68 14.79
C ALA A 143 27.54 18.91 15.58
N MET A 144 28.19 17.87 16.12
CA MET A 144 29.50 18.00 16.76
C MET A 144 30.35 16.76 16.54
N MET A 145 31.65 17.00 16.37
CA MET A 145 32.76 16.06 16.38
C MET A 145 32.95 15.19 15.14
N GLY A 146 34.01 15.55 14.40
CA GLY A 146 34.63 14.67 13.44
C GLY A 146 35.17 13.44 14.15
N SER A 147 34.59 12.29 13.86
CA SER A 147 35.25 11.00 13.94
C SER A 147 34.52 10.07 12.99
N TYR A 148 35.30 9.46 12.10
CA TYR A 148 35.01 8.12 11.56
C TYR A 148 34.58 7.19 12.71
N TRP A 149 33.93 6.07 12.41
CA TRP A 149 33.47 4.99 13.32
C TRP A 149 31.93 4.92 13.43
N ASN A 150 31.38 4.03 12.60
CA ASN A 150 30.02 3.49 12.52
C ASN A 150 28.96 4.35 11.81
N LYS A 151 28.93 4.21 10.47
CA LYS A 151 27.70 4.38 9.69
C LYS A 151 26.72 3.30 10.17
N VAL A 152 25.88 3.58 11.16
CA VAL A 152 24.77 2.66 11.44
C VAL A 152 23.74 2.90 10.35
N SER A 153 23.65 1.97 9.41
CA SER A 153 22.72 2.06 8.30
C SER A 153 21.29 1.93 8.82
N GLY A 154 20.37 2.73 8.28
CA GLY A 154 18.94 2.40 8.31
C GLY A 154 18.66 1.07 7.59
N ALA A 155 17.40 0.82 7.27
CA ALA A 155 16.97 -0.38 6.56
C ALA A 155 16.50 -0.10 5.12
N PRO A 156 17.32 0.51 4.24
CA PRO A 156 16.90 0.82 2.87
C PRO A 156 16.55 -0.43 2.05
N GLU A 157 17.10 -1.60 2.41
CA GLU A 157 16.76 -2.89 1.83
C GLU A 157 15.27 -3.25 2.01
N VAL A 158 14.64 -2.83 3.11
CA VAL A 158 13.21 -3.09 3.36
C VAL A 158 12.35 -2.29 2.40
N ARG A 159 12.71 -1.04 2.11
CA ARG A 159 12.02 -0.25 1.08
C ARG A 159 12.12 -0.92 -0.29
N ALA A 160 13.32 -1.39 -0.65
CA ALA A 160 13.54 -2.10 -1.91
C ALA A 160 12.67 -3.36 -2.00
N GLN A 161 12.54 -4.12 -0.90
CA GLN A 161 11.65 -5.29 -0.82
C GLN A 161 10.18 -4.92 -0.98
N CYS A 162 9.72 -3.84 -0.33
CA CYS A 162 8.35 -3.35 -0.48
C CYS A 162 8.04 -2.96 -1.94
N ILE A 163 8.95 -2.26 -2.61
CA ILE A 163 8.77 -1.89 -4.03
C ILE A 163 8.77 -3.13 -4.92
N ALA A 164 9.70 -4.07 -4.69
CA ALA A 164 9.75 -5.32 -5.44
C ALA A 164 8.44 -6.13 -5.29
N ALA A 165 7.93 -6.28 -4.06
CA ALA A 165 6.67 -6.96 -3.80
C ALA A 165 5.47 -6.26 -4.47
N PHE A 166 5.47 -4.93 -4.53
CA PHE A 166 4.44 -4.18 -5.25
C PHE A 166 4.52 -4.42 -6.75
N ALA A 167 5.73 -4.44 -7.32
CA ALA A 167 5.95 -4.74 -8.72
C ALA A 167 5.52 -6.17 -9.08
N GLU A 168 5.88 -7.16 -8.26
CA GLU A 168 5.47 -8.57 -8.40
C GLU A 168 3.96 -8.74 -8.38
N ALA A 169 3.25 -7.93 -7.58
CA ALA A 169 1.80 -7.91 -7.54
C ALA A 169 1.14 -7.14 -8.70
N GLN A 170 1.89 -6.79 -9.76
CA GLN A 170 1.47 -5.92 -10.86
C GLN A 170 0.99 -4.54 -10.39
N GLY A 171 1.45 -4.09 -9.22
CA GLY A 171 1.00 -2.89 -8.56
C GLY A 171 1.28 -1.62 -9.37
N PHE A 172 2.39 -1.56 -10.13
CA PHE A 172 2.70 -0.41 -10.96
C PHE A 172 1.73 -0.21 -12.13
N GLN A 173 1.25 -1.31 -12.74
CA GLN A 173 0.21 -1.24 -13.75
C GLN A 173 -1.10 -0.72 -13.13
N LEU A 174 -1.48 -1.29 -11.99
CA LEU A 174 -2.67 -0.86 -11.24
C LEU A 174 -2.59 0.60 -10.78
N LEU A 175 -1.41 1.06 -10.37
CA LEU A 175 -1.18 2.45 -9.97
C LEU A 175 -1.38 3.40 -11.17
N LEU A 176 -0.85 3.06 -12.34
CA LEU A 176 -1.06 3.89 -13.54
C LEU A 176 -2.55 3.96 -13.90
N GLU A 177 -3.25 2.82 -13.90
CA GLU A 177 -4.70 2.78 -14.14
C GLU A 177 -5.50 3.60 -13.11
N THR A 178 -5.06 3.57 -11.84
CA THR A 178 -5.64 4.37 -10.76
C THR A 178 -5.44 5.86 -11.02
N LEU A 179 -4.21 6.29 -11.34
CA LEU A 179 -3.89 7.69 -11.64
C LEU A 179 -4.64 8.20 -12.88
N GLU A 180 -4.74 7.39 -13.94
CA GLU A 180 -5.55 7.70 -15.12
C GLU A 180 -7.03 7.86 -14.76
N SER A 181 -7.55 7.01 -13.87
CA SER A 181 -8.95 7.08 -13.42
C SER A 181 -9.22 8.34 -12.60
N ILE A 182 -8.30 8.70 -11.70
CA ILE A 182 -8.33 9.95 -10.94
C ILE A 182 -8.33 11.16 -11.90
N LEU A 183 -7.43 11.17 -12.88
CA LEU A 183 -7.32 12.26 -13.86
C LEU A 183 -8.61 12.44 -14.66
N LYS A 184 -9.22 11.35 -15.13
CA LYS A 184 -10.51 11.40 -15.84
C LYS A 184 -11.62 11.97 -14.98
N ALA A 185 -11.67 11.59 -13.69
CA ALA A 185 -12.67 12.09 -12.75
C ALA A 185 -12.51 13.60 -12.50
N ILE A 186 -11.27 14.09 -12.39
CA ILE A 186 -10.96 15.51 -12.16
C ILE A 186 -11.24 16.37 -13.41
N THR A 187 -10.81 15.90 -14.59
CA THR A 187 -10.86 16.70 -15.83
C THR A 187 -12.22 16.66 -16.53
N GLY A 188 -13.15 15.81 -16.09
CA GLY A 188 -14.47 15.62 -16.73
C GLY A 188 -14.39 15.15 -18.19
N GLY A 189 -13.20 14.71 -18.64
CA GLY A 189 -12.87 14.46 -20.04
C GLY A 189 -12.80 12.97 -20.38
N ASN A 190 -13.24 12.62 -21.59
CA ASN A 190 -13.00 11.32 -22.22
C ASN A 190 -11.51 11.19 -22.57
N VAL A 191 -10.66 10.80 -21.62
CA VAL A 191 -9.33 10.27 -21.94
C VAL A 191 -9.54 8.85 -22.47
N SER A 192 -9.32 8.67 -23.77
CA SER A 192 -9.39 7.37 -24.46
C SER A 192 -8.31 6.43 -23.94
N SER A 193 -8.55 5.75 -22.81
CA SER A 193 -7.66 4.68 -22.34
C SER A 193 -8.12 3.35 -22.94
N GLY A 194 -7.32 2.82 -23.87
CA GLY A 194 -7.55 1.55 -24.57
C GLY A 194 -7.25 0.29 -23.73
N ILE A 195 -7.39 0.34 -22.41
CA ILE A 195 -7.23 -0.84 -21.55
C ILE A 195 -8.41 -0.86 -20.56
N CYS A 196 -9.44 -1.62 -20.93
CA CYS A 196 -10.56 -1.97 -20.05
C CYS A 196 -10.09 -2.92 -18.95
N GLY A 197 -10.56 -2.69 -17.71
CA GLY A 197 -10.43 -3.70 -16.66
C GLY A 197 -11.01 -3.31 -15.29
N VAL A 198 -11.09 -2.02 -14.96
CA VAL A 198 -11.66 -1.57 -13.67
C VAL A 198 -13.05 -0.99 -13.93
N GLU A 199 -14.08 -1.80 -13.70
CA GLU A 199 -15.45 -1.31 -13.61
C GLU A 199 -15.59 -0.52 -12.30
N ILE A 200 -15.49 0.81 -12.38
CA ILE A 200 -15.88 1.68 -11.27
C ILE A 200 -17.39 1.52 -11.10
N LYS A 201 -17.81 0.82 -10.05
CA LYS A 201 -19.24 0.67 -9.71
C LYS A 201 -19.82 2.07 -9.48
N GLU A 202 -20.92 2.37 -10.15
CA GLU A 202 -21.65 3.66 -10.19
C GLU A 202 -22.13 4.20 -8.82
N GLY A 203 -21.78 3.57 -7.70
CA GLY A 203 -22.16 3.93 -6.34
C GLY A 203 -21.09 4.67 -5.52
N ASP A 204 -19.80 4.58 -5.90
CA ASP A 204 -18.70 5.32 -5.26
C ASP A 204 -18.30 6.48 -6.15
N LYS A 205 -19.14 7.51 -6.19
CA LYS A 205 -18.69 8.83 -6.64
C LYS A 205 -17.80 9.38 -5.53
N VAL A 206 -16.52 9.00 -5.53
CA VAL A 206 -15.52 9.80 -4.82
C VAL A 206 -15.55 11.17 -5.50
N ASP A 207 -15.96 12.19 -4.76
CA ASP A 207 -16.08 13.54 -5.30
C ASP A 207 -14.72 13.92 -5.92
N ALA A 208 -14.73 14.48 -7.13
CA ALA A 208 -13.51 14.89 -7.83
C ALA A 208 -12.67 15.88 -6.99
N ALA A 209 -13.30 16.58 -6.04
CA ALA A 209 -12.66 17.42 -5.04
C ALA A 209 -11.83 16.60 -4.02
N ASP A 210 -12.38 15.50 -3.48
CA ASP A 210 -11.63 14.60 -2.60
C ASP A 210 -10.41 13.99 -3.33
N MET A 211 -10.58 13.65 -4.61
CA MET A 211 -9.52 13.04 -5.43
C MET A 211 -8.40 14.01 -5.81
N SER A 212 -8.69 15.31 -5.96
CA SER A 212 -7.69 16.35 -6.28
C SER A 212 -6.89 16.79 -5.05
N GLU A 213 -7.42 16.63 -3.83
CA GLU A 213 -6.70 16.90 -2.59
C GLU A 213 -5.89 15.68 -2.09
N MET A 214 -6.06 14.52 -2.73
CA MET A 214 -5.50 13.24 -2.26
C MET A 214 -4.00 13.03 -2.54
N MET A 215 -3.40 13.80 -3.45
CA MET A 215 -1.99 13.64 -3.81
C MET A 215 -1.31 14.99 -4.02
N GLU A 216 -0.31 15.28 -3.19
CA GLU A 216 0.54 16.45 -3.36
C GLU A 216 1.59 16.20 -4.46
N GLY A 217 2.17 17.27 -5.01
CA GLY A 217 3.23 17.15 -6.02
C GLY A 217 4.46 16.36 -5.53
N ASP A 218 4.71 16.34 -4.22
CA ASP A 218 5.75 15.52 -3.59
C ASP A 218 5.40 14.02 -3.59
N ASP A 219 4.13 13.66 -3.46
CA ASP A 219 3.66 12.28 -3.44
C ASP A 219 3.86 11.63 -4.81
N ILE A 220 3.51 12.35 -5.88
CA ILE A 220 3.71 11.91 -7.26
C ILE A 220 5.20 11.73 -7.55
N ARG A 221 6.04 12.68 -7.11
CA ARG A 221 7.50 12.56 -7.23
C ARG A 221 8.03 11.32 -6.51
N ILE A 222 7.50 10.97 -5.34
CA ILE A 222 7.88 9.75 -4.61
C ILE A 222 7.51 8.49 -5.40
N LEU A 223 6.30 8.42 -5.95
CA LEU A 223 5.84 7.27 -6.72
C LEU A 223 6.63 7.09 -8.02
N LEU A 224 6.84 8.18 -8.78
CA LEU A 224 7.66 8.17 -9.99
C LEU A 224 9.09 7.76 -9.71
N GLN A 225 9.68 8.28 -8.63
CA GLN A 225 11.03 7.92 -8.23
C GLN A 225 11.14 6.40 -7.94
N ALA A 226 10.12 5.81 -7.29
CA ALA A 226 10.09 4.37 -7.04
C ALA A 226 9.97 3.56 -8.34
N MET A 227 9.16 4.01 -9.30
CA MET A 227 9.05 3.38 -10.63
C MET A 227 10.38 3.42 -11.39
N LEU A 228 11.07 4.56 -11.38
CA LEU A 228 12.36 4.71 -12.05
C LEU A 228 13.47 3.88 -11.39
N GLU A 229 13.50 3.82 -10.05
CA GLU A 229 14.46 2.99 -9.29
C GLU A 229 14.29 1.48 -9.57
N PHE A 230 13.08 1.05 -9.94
CA PHE A 230 12.74 -0.34 -10.27
C PHE A 230 12.27 -0.51 -11.71
N ARG A 231 12.82 0.28 -12.65
CA ARG A 231 12.43 0.27 -14.07
C ARG A 231 12.37 -1.13 -14.68
N SER A 232 13.31 -2.02 -14.35
CA SER A 232 13.34 -3.39 -14.88
C SER A 232 12.13 -4.24 -14.46
N SER A 233 11.46 -3.84 -13.39
CA SER A 233 10.28 -4.51 -12.83
C SER A 233 8.98 -3.78 -13.20
N VAL A 234 9.07 -2.64 -13.89
CA VAL A 234 7.93 -1.92 -14.45
C VAL A 234 7.65 -2.50 -15.84
N PRO A 235 6.41 -2.95 -16.15
CA PRO A 235 6.08 -3.45 -17.47
C PRO A 235 6.45 -2.44 -18.56
N ASP A 236 6.99 -2.92 -19.69
CA ASP A 236 7.39 -2.05 -20.80
C ASP A 236 6.24 -1.16 -21.26
N THR A 237 4.99 -1.64 -21.23
CA THR A 237 3.80 -0.84 -21.54
C THR A 237 3.66 0.40 -20.65
N VAL A 238 3.99 0.29 -19.37
CA VAL A 238 3.98 1.39 -18.39
C VAL A 238 5.20 2.27 -18.58
N ALA A 239 6.38 1.68 -18.75
CA ALA A 239 7.61 2.41 -18.99
C ALA A 239 7.55 3.22 -20.29
N TYR A 240 6.97 2.65 -21.35
CA TYR A 240 6.67 3.35 -22.59
C TYR A 240 5.69 4.47 -22.33
N ARG A 241 4.54 4.29 -21.67
CA ARG A 241 3.63 5.43 -21.42
C ARG A 241 4.27 6.59 -20.64
N ILE A 242 5.16 6.30 -19.71
CA ILE A 242 5.90 7.33 -18.97
C ILE A 242 6.96 8.01 -19.85
N CYS A 243 7.59 7.25 -20.76
CA CYS A 243 8.67 7.73 -21.62
C CYS A 243 8.23 8.17 -23.04
N SER A 244 7.03 7.83 -23.49
CA SER A 244 6.57 7.97 -24.88
C SER A 244 5.91 9.32 -25.16
N ASP A 245 5.70 10.12 -24.12
CA ASP A 245 5.35 11.53 -24.28
C ASP A 245 6.57 12.45 -24.43
N GLN A 246 7.78 11.89 -24.56
CA GLN A 246 8.96 12.66 -24.96
C GLN A 246 9.89 11.82 -25.83
N ASP A 247 10.18 12.36 -27.01
CA ASP A 247 11.29 11.90 -27.83
C ASP A 247 12.53 11.65 -26.97
N ILE A 248 13.04 10.44 -27.11
CA ILE A 248 14.22 9.92 -26.46
C ILE A 248 15.42 10.79 -26.89
N ASP A 249 15.86 11.70 -26.02
CA ASP A 249 17.28 11.96 -25.78
C ASP A 249 17.52 12.80 -24.52
N TYR A 250 18.04 12.12 -23.50
CA TYR A 250 19.23 12.56 -22.76
C TYR A 250 19.28 14.02 -22.22
N TYR A 251 18.37 14.46 -21.34
CA TYR A 251 18.66 15.62 -20.47
C TYR A 251 18.11 15.48 -19.04
N GLN A 252 19.07 15.48 -18.10
CA GLN A 252 19.02 15.96 -16.72
C GLN A 252 17.66 15.94 -16.00
N HIS A 253 17.48 14.88 -15.19
CA HIS A 253 16.80 14.68 -13.89
C HIS A 253 15.86 15.73 -13.22
N GLN A 254 15.52 16.85 -13.83
CA GLN A 254 14.67 17.90 -13.23
C GLN A 254 13.55 18.33 -14.18
N SER A 255 13.84 18.47 -15.49
CA SER A 255 12.83 18.80 -16.52
C SER A 255 11.79 17.70 -16.73
N GLN A 256 12.17 16.44 -16.48
CA GLN A 256 11.29 15.26 -16.68
C GLN A 256 10.12 15.20 -15.68
N TYR A 257 10.27 15.84 -14.52
CA TYR A 257 9.19 15.92 -13.53
C TYR A 257 8.18 17.00 -13.91
N GLU A 258 8.62 18.12 -14.49
CA GLU A 258 7.76 19.25 -14.83
C GLU A 258 6.77 18.89 -15.94
N GLU A 259 7.22 18.14 -16.96
CA GLU A 259 6.36 17.78 -18.09
C GLU A 259 5.34 16.69 -17.74
N PHE A 260 5.71 15.73 -16.86
CA PHE A 260 4.76 14.78 -16.30
C PHE A 260 3.75 15.48 -15.36
N ILE A 261 4.17 16.44 -14.54
CA ILE A 261 3.27 17.24 -13.70
C ILE A 261 2.30 18.08 -14.57
N LEU A 262 2.78 18.62 -15.69
CA LEU A 262 1.96 19.35 -16.68
C LEU A 262 0.99 18.41 -17.43
N HIS A 263 1.42 17.20 -17.80
CA HIS A 263 0.58 16.21 -18.49
C HIS A 263 -0.54 15.66 -17.59
N PHE A 264 -0.30 15.58 -16.27
CA PHE A 264 -1.28 15.16 -15.27
C PHE A 264 -2.14 16.32 -14.73
N GLY A 265 -2.11 17.49 -15.38
CA GLY A 265 -3.07 18.58 -15.12
C GLY A 265 -2.97 19.20 -13.73
N ILE A 266 -1.84 19.05 -13.04
CA ILE A 266 -1.61 19.71 -11.75
C ILE A 266 -1.31 21.17 -12.05
N ASP A 267 -2.18 22.05 -11.57
CA ASP A 267 -2.22 23.45 -11.96
C ASP A 267 -0.83 24.12 -11.88
N SER A 268 -0.44 24.78 -12.98
CA SER A 268 0.84 25.46 -13.15
C SER A 268 1.08 26.57 -12.10
N ALA A 269 -0.02 27.10 -11.53
CA ALA A 269 0.02 28.04 -10.41
C ALA A 269 0.42 27.40 -9.08
N ALA A 270 0.15 26.10 -8.89
CA ALA A 270 0.66 25.35 -7.75
C ALA A 270 2.15 25.04 -7.98
N ALA A 271 2.52 24.60 -9.20
CA ALA A 271 3.89 24.25 -9.63
C ALA A 271 4.95 25.35 -9.35
N THR A 272 4.58 26.62 -9.43
CA THR A 272 5.50 27.76 -9.23
C THR A 272 5.90 28.01 -7.78
N HIS A 273 5.18 27.46 -6.79
CA HIS A 273 5.59 27.46 -5.39
C HIS A 273 6.42 26.23 -4.99
N PHE A 274 6.58 25.23 -5.87
CA PHE A 274 7.28 23.95 -5.58
C PHE A 274 8.79 23.95 -5.86
N LEU A 275 9.37 25.08 -6.27
CA LEU A 275 10.79 25.21 -6.66
C LEU A 275 11.58 26.25 -5.83
N SER A 276 11.05 26.70 -4.69
CA SER A 276 11.82 27.46 -3.68
C SER A 276 12.12 26.64 -2.44
#